data_AF-A0A135P6G9-F1
#
_entry.id   AF-A0A135P6G9-F1
#
_cell.length_a   1.000
_cell.length_b   1.000
_cell.length_c   1.000
_cell.angle_alpha   90.00
_cell.angle_beta   90.00
_cell.angle_gamma   90.00
#
_symmetry.space_group_name_H-M   'P 1'
#
loop_
_entity.id
_entity.type
_entity.pdbx_description
1 polymer ?
#
loop_
_entity_poly.entity_id
_entity_poly.type
_entity_poly.pdbx_seq_one_letter_code
_entity_poly.pdbx_strand_id
1 'polypeptide(L)' 'MTLLRTDAQIDERQEDFLTLINMLTYAEGVAESLGAPSASWYIDVAKQALQSALQSEMEMEFSTADIVNLASARVGHC' A
#
# COMPACT_ATOMS: atom_id res chain seq x y z
N MET A 1 -22.45 18.42 3.71
CA MET A 1 -21.22 17.63 3.59
C MET A 1 -21.59 16.18 3.85
N THR A 2 -21.92 15.46 2.78
CA THR A 2 -22.32 14.06 2.85
C THR A 2 -21.06 13.26 3.16
N LEU A 3 -20.98 12.73 4.37
CA LEU A 3 -20.00 11.72 4.75
C LEU A 3 -20.22 10.53 3.82
N LEU A 4 -19.37 10.39 2.80
CA LEU A 4 -19.18 9.13 2.09
C LEU A 4 -18.62 8.14 3.11
N ARG A 5 -19.51 7.51 3.86
CA ARG A 5 -19.27 6.20 4.48
C ARG A 5 -19.16 5.22 3.32
N THR A 6 -18.00 5.19 2.69
CA THR A 6 -17.58 4.02 1.95
C THR A 6 -16.91 3.10 2.98
N ASP A 7 -17.70 2.59 3.92
CA ASP A 7 -17.40 1.33 4.62
C ASP A 7 -17.54 0.20 3.58
N ALA A 8 -16.81 0.28 2.46
CA ALA A 8 -16.53 -0.89 1.67
C ALA A 8 -15.79 -1.81 2.64
N GLN A 9 -16.46 -2.88 3.08
CA GLN A 9 -15.84 -3.92 3.88
C GLN A 9 -14.61 -4.38 3.09
N ILE A 10 -13.46 -3.90 3.51
CA ILE A 10 -12.19 -4.38 3.00
C ILE A 10 -12.13 -5.82 3.45
N ASP A 11 -12.11 -6.74 2.49
CA ASP A 11 -12.02 -8.16 2.80
C ASP A 11 -10.58 -8.51 3.23
N GLU A 12 -10.41 -9.69 3.83
CA GLU A 12 -9.12 -10.18 4.34
C GLU A 12 -8.02 -10.12 3.27
N ARG A 13 -8.37 -10.34 2.00
CA ARG A 13 -7.43 -10.31 0.89
C ARG A 13 -6.97 -8.89 0.55
N GLN A 14 -7.87 -7.92 0.58
CA GLN A 14 -7.52 -6.51 0.41
C GLN A 14 -6.70 -5.99 1.61
N GLU A 15 -6.95 -6.50 2.82
CA GLU A 15 -6.11 -6.21 4.00
C GLU A 15 -4.69 -6.77 3.84
N ASP A 16 -4.53 -7.96 3.27
CA ASP A 16 -3.21 -8.53 2.96
C ASP A 16 -2.43 -7.65 2.00
N PHE A 17 -3.07 -7.17 0.92
CA PHE A 17 -2.44 -6.25 -0.03
C PHE A 17 -1.95 -4.97 0.65
N LEU A 18 -2.81 -4.35 1.47
CA LEU A 18 -2.47 -3.11 2.17
C LEU A 18 -1.33 -3.32 3.18
N THR A 19 -1.33 -4.46 3.86
CA THR A 19 -0.26 -4.85 4.79
C THR A 19 1.08 -5.03 4.06
N LEU A 20 1.09 -5.75 2.93
CA LEU A 20 2.29 -5.95 2.11
C LEU A 20 2.81 -4.63 1.54
N ILE A 21 1.94 -3.75 1.05
CA ILE A 21 2.31 -2.43 0.55
C ILE A 21 2.97 -1.59 1.66
N ASN A 22 2.44 -1.65 2.89
CA ASN A 22 3.05 -0.98 4.04
C ASN A 22 4.45 -1.52 4.38
N MET A 23 4.60 -2.85 4.42
CA MET A 23 5.90 -3.49 4.68
C MET A 23 6.95 -3.14 3.61
N LEU A 24 6.56 -3.13 2.33
CA LEU A 24 7.46 -2.75 1.25
C LEU A 24 7.84 -1.27 1.32
N THR A 25 6.91 -0.38 1.67
CA THR A 25 7.20 1.05 1.88
C THR A 25 8.24 1.24 2.99
N TYR A 26 8.14 0.48 4.08
CA TYR A 26 9.16 0.48 5.12
C TYR A 26 10.51 -0.04 4.61
N ALA A 27 10.52 -1.18 3.89
CA ALA A 27 11.74 -1.78 3.35
C ALA A 27 12.46 -0.87 2.33
N GLU A 28 11.70 -0.11 1.53
CA GLU A 28 12.21 0.89 0.61
C GLU A 28 13.00 1.97 1.36
N GLY A 29 12.40 2.57 2.40
CA GLY A 29 13.08 3.56 3.24
C GLY A 29 14.34 3.03 3.93
N VAL A 30 14.32 1.76 4.34
CA VAL A 30 15.54 1.09 4.84
C VAL A 30 16.60 0.97 3.73
N ALA A 31 16.24 0.53 2.53
CA ALA A 31 17.17 0.42 1.41
C ALA A 31 17.77 1.78 1.00
N GLU A 32 16.98 2.84 1.00
CA GLU A 32 17.44 4.23 0.79
C GLU A 32 18.45 4.63 1.86
N SER A 33 18.15 4.38 3.14
CA SER A 33 19.02 4.74 4.26
C SER A 33 20.38 4.02 4.23
N LEU A 34 20.42 2.81 3.65
CA LEU A 34 21.63 2.02 3.47
C LEU A 34 22.43 2.41 2.20
N GLY A 35 21.93 3.36 1.40
CA GLY A 35 22.56 3.74 0.14
C GLY A 35 22.51 2.62 -0.90
N ALA A 36 21.45 1.81 -0.91
CA ALA A 36 21.23 0.70 -1.84
C ALA A 36 20.15 1.06 -2.89
N PRO A 37 20.45 1.93 -3.86
CA PRO A 37 19.45 2.48 -4.79
C PRO A 37 18.82 1.43 -5.69
N SER A 38 19.55 0.38 -6.06
CA SER A 38 18.99 -0.73 -6.85
C SER A 38 17.94 -1.51 -6.06
N ALA A 39 18.21 -1.77 -4.77
CA ALA A 39 17.24 -2.45 -3.90
C ALA A 39 15.97 -1.59 -3.71
N SER A 40 16.14 -0.30 -3.44
CA SER A 40 15.01 0.65 -3.36
C SER A 40 14.15 0.63 -4.62
N TRP A 41 14.78 0.65 -5.80
CA TRP A 41 14.07 0.61 -7.08
C TRP A 41 13.25 -0.67 -7.27
N TYR A 42 13.83 -1.84 -6.97
CA TYR A 42 13.09 -3.11 -7.09
C TYR A 42 11.92 -3.19 -6.10
N ILE A 43 12.07 -2.63 -4.90
CA ILE A 43 11.00 -2.57 -3.90
C ILE A 43 9.86 -1.65 -4.38
N ASP A 44 10.19 -0.49 -4.94
CA ASP A 44 9.18 0.43 -5.49
C ASP A 44 8.40 -0.22 -6.64
N VAL A 45 9.09 -0.91 -7.56
CA VAL A 45 8.43 -1.66 -8.65
C VAL A 45 7.47 -2.72 -8.10
N ALA A 46 7.88 -3.48 -7.08
CA ALA A 46 7.00 -4.47 -6.45
C ALA A 46 5.77 -3.83 -5.80
N LYS A 47 5.96 -2.70 -5.11
CA LYS A 47 4.88 -1.91 -4.49
C LYS A 47 3.89 -1.42 -5.53
N GLN A 48 4.35 -0.86 -6.66
CA GLN A 48 3.48 -0.42 -7.76
C GLN A 48 2.65 -1.57 -8.36
N ALA A 49 3.25 -2.76 -8.52
CA ALA A 49 2.53 -3.93 -9.02
C ALA A 49 1.41 -4.37 -8.07
N LEU A 50 1.66 -4.38 -6.76
CA LEU A 50 0.64 -4.71 -5.75
C LEU A 50 -0.46 -3.65 -5.68
N GLN A 51 -0.11 -2.36 -5.80
CA GLN A 51 -1.10 -1.27 -5.87
C GLN A 51 -2.03 -1.42 -7.06
N SER A 52 -1.49 -1.74 -8.24
CA SER A 52 -2.29 -1.97 -9.45
C SER A 52 -3.23 -3.17 -9.29
N ALA A 53 -2.76 -4.26 -8.68
CA ALA A 53 -3.60 -5.43 -8.38
C ALA A 53 -4.73 -5.07 -7.40
N LEU A 54 -4.43 -4.33 -6.32
CA LEU A 54 -5.43 -3.90 -5.35
C LEU A 54 -6.49 -2.98 -5.97
N GLN A 55 -6.07 -2.00 -6.80
CA GLN A 55 -7.00 -1.12 -7.52
C GLN A 55 -7.95 -1.92 -8.42
N SER A 56 -7.44 -2.96 -9.10
CA SER A 56 -8.26 -3.84 -9.92
C SER A 56 -9.28 -4.63 -9.09
N GLU A 57 -8.97 -4.98 -7.84
CA GLU A 57 -9.89 -5.74 -6.96
C GLU A 57 -10.96 -4.86 -6.30
N MET A 58 -10.65 -3.59 -6.06
CA MET A 58 -11.57 -2.68 -5.39
C MET A 58 -12.53 -1.96 -6.34
N GLU A 59 -12.39 -2.16 -7.67
CA GLU A 59 -13.11 -1.43 -8.73
C GLU A 59 -13.12 0.11 -8.52
N MET A 60 -12.11 0.62 -7.82
CA MET A 60 -11.99 2.01 -7.41
C MET A 60 -10.61 2.55 -7.80
N GLU A 61 -10.60 3.71 -8.44
CA GLU A 61 -9.37 4.46 -8.68
C GLU A 61 -8.94 5.14 -7.37
N PHE A 62 -8.06 4.49 -6.63
CA PHE A 62 -7.34 5.14 -5.53
C PHE A 62 -6.07 5.79 -6.06
N SER A 63 -5.78 7.03 -5.66
CA SER A 63 -4.44 7.56 -5.90
C SER A 63 -3.42 6.77 -5.06
N THR A 64 -2.15 6.76 -5.48
CA THR A 64 -1.06 6.17 -4.70
C THR A 64 -1.04 6.70 -3.27
N ALA A 65 -1.35 7.98 -3.08
CA ALA A 65 -1.45 8.61 -1.76
C ALA A 65 -2.60 8.04 -0.92
N ASP A 66 -3.76 7.76 -1.54
CA ASP A 66 -4.89 7.16 -0.85
C ASP A 66 -4.57 5.74 -0.39
N ILE A 67 -3.91 4.93 -1.22
CA ILE A 67 -3.50 3.57 -0.86
C ILE A 67 -2.47 3.59 0.27
N VAL A 68 -1.47 4.47 0.19
CA VAL A 68 -0.47 4.62 1.26
C VAL A 68 -1.13 5.08 2.56
N ASN A 69 -2.09 6.00 2.51
CA ASN A 69 -2.86 6.43 3.68
C ASN A 69 -3.74 5.29 4.25
N LEU A 70 -4.39 4.50 3.39
CA LEU A 70 -5.18 3.32 3.77
C LEU A 70 -4.33 2.20 4.37
N ALA A 71 -3.12 2.01 3.86
CA ALA A 71 -2.15 1.03 4.33
C ALA A 71 -1.51 1.47 5.66
N SER A 72 -1.13 2.74 5.77
CA SER A 72 -0.54 3.31 6.99
C SER A 72 -1.55 3.51 8.12
N ALA A 73 -2.84 3.70 7.84
CA ALA A 73 -3.89 3.72 8.85
C ALA A 73 -4.14 2.35 9.50
N ARG A 74 -3.79 1.26 8.80
CA ARG A 74 -3.89 -0.12 9.26
C ARG A 74 -2.56 -0.59 9.85
N VAL A 75 -1.98 0.19 10.77
CA VAL A 75 -0.83 -0.26 11.56
C VAL A 75 -1.22 -1.50 12.34
N GLY A 76 -1.04 -2.66 11.72
CA GLY A 76 -1.01 -3.94 12.40
C GLY A 76 0.18 -3.90 13.35
N HIS A 77 -0.11 -4.18 14.62
CA HIS A 77 0.86 -4.38 15.68
C HIS A 77 1.97 -5.33 15.21
N CYS A 78 3.14 -4.79 14.86
CA CYS A 78 4.37 -5.57 14.93
C CYS A 78 4.69 -5.88 16.39
#